data_AF-A0A0B4KIE6-F1
#
_entry.id   AF-A0A0B4KIE6-F1
#
_cell.length_a   1.000
_cell.length_b   1.000
_cell.length_c   1.000
_cell.angle_alpha   90.00
_cell.angle_beta   90.00
_cell.angle_gamma   90.00
#
_symmetry.space_group_name_H-M   'P 1'
#
loop_
_entity.id
_entity.type
_entity.pdbx_description
1 polymer ?
#
loop_
_entity_poly.entity_id
_entity_poly.type
_entity_poly.pdbx_seq_one_letter_code
_entity_poly.pdbx_strand_id
1 'polypeptide(L)'
;LPKAETHLTLWKADLADEGSFDEAIQGCTGVFHVATPMDFESKDPENEVIKPTINGVLDILKACLKAKTVRRLVFTSSAGTVNIEEHQKSFYDETNWSDVEFCRSVKMTGWMYFVSKTLAEQAAWKFAKENNIDFITIIPTLVIGPFLMP
;
A
#
# COMPACT_ATOMS: atom_id res chain seq x y z
N LEU A 1 13.54 -17.32 12.06
CA LEU A 1 12.34 -16.86 12.82
C LEU A 1 11.85 -17.99 13.72
N PRO A 2 11.54 -17.76 15.01
CA PRO A 2 11.04 -18.80 15.90
C PRO A 2 9.76 -19.45 15.34
N LYS A 3 9.69 -20.79 15.34
CA LYS A 3 8.55 -21.61 14.87
C LYS A 3 8.16 -21.45 13.38
N ALA A 4 9.03 -20.89 12.54
CA ALA A 4 8.73 -20.71 11.11
C ALA A 4 8.47 -22.04 10.39
N GLU A 5 9.19 -23.11 10.76
CA GLU A 5 9.05 -24.44 10.13
C GLU A 5 7.63 -25.01 10.22
N THR A 6 6.82 -24.60 11.21
CA THR A 6 5.46 -25.11 11.44
C THR A 6 4.36 -24.05 11.30
N HIS A 7 4.69 -22.76 11.26
CA HIS A 7 3.71 -21.65 11.23
C HIS A 7 3.92 -20.64 10.10
N LEU A 8 4.93 -20.82 9.24
CA LEU A 8 5.17 -19.95 8.09
C LEU A 8 5.07 -20.76 6.79
N THR A 9 4.22 -20.30 5.88
CA THR A 9 4.16 -20.77 4.49
C THR A 9 4.57 -19.64 3.56
N LEU A 10 5.23 -20.00 2.45
CA LEU A 10 5.66 -19.04 1.44
C LEU A 10 4.77 -19.16 0.21
N TRP A 11 4.35 -18.01 -0.32
CA TRP A 11 3.48 -17.90 -1.48
C TRP A 11 4.12 -16.95 -2.47
N LYS A 12 4.16 -17.33 -3.75
CA LYS A 12 4.64 -16.46 -4.82
C LYS A 12 3.48 -15.59 -5.27
N ALA A 13 3.67 -14.27 -5.25
CA ALA A 13 2.70 -13.29 -5.74
C ALA A 13 3.43 -12.03 -6.20
N ASP A 14 2.79 -11.26 -7.09
CA ASP A 14 3.31 -10.00 -7.62
C ASP A 14 2.16 -8.99 -7.78
N LEU A 15 2.39 -7.73 -7.42
CA LEU A 15 1.39 -6.66 -7.57
C LEU A 15 1.06 -6.34 -9.03
N ALA A 16 1.93 -6.72 -9.96
CA ALA A 16 1.68 -6.61 -11.40
C ALA A 16 0.78 -7.74 -11.95
N ASP A 17 0.68 -8.87 -11.24
CA ASP A 17 -0.04 -10.07 -11.67
C ASP A 17 -1.41 -10.16 -10.99
N GLU A 18 -2.48 -9.83 -11.72
CA GLU A 18 -3.86 -9.88 -11.20
C GLU A 18 -4.23 -11.29 -10.69
N GLY A 19 -4.79 -11.35 -9.48
CA GLY A 19 -5.21 -12.59 -8.84
C GLY A 19 -4.07 -13.39 -8.20
N SER A 20 -2.81 -12.95 -8.29
CA SER A 20 -1.65 -13.68 -7.75
C SER A 20 -1.69 -13.84 -6.21
N PHE A 21 -2.49 -13.01 -5.52
CA PHE A 21 -2.69 -13.08 -4.07
C PHE A 21 -3.91 -13.93 -3.65
N ASP A 22 -4.76 -14.38 -4.59
CA ASP A 22 -6.02 -15.06 -4.27
C ASP A 22 -5.78 -16.32 -3.41
N GLU A 23 -4.82 -17.17 -3.80
CA GLU A 23 -4.52 -18.41 -3.09
C GLU A 23 -3.98 -18.15 -1.67
N ALA A 24 -3.08 -17.18 -1.52
CA ALA A 24 -2.45 -16.87 -0.24
C ALA A 24 -3.44 -16.25 0.77
N ILE A 25 -4.45 -15.53 0.27
CA ILE A 25 -5.47 -14.85 1.09
C ILE A 25 -6.62 -15.78 1.47
N GLN A 26 -6.88 -16.83 0.68
CA GLN A 26 -7.97 -17.76 0.93
C GLN A 26 -7.85 -18.43 2.31
N GLY A 27 -8.87 -18.23 3.16
CA GLY A 27 -8.89 -18.78 4.52
C GLY A 27 -8.21 -17.92 5.58
N CYS A 28 -7.59 -16.80 5.20
CA CYS A 28 -7.06 -15.84 6.17
C CYS A 28 -8.18 -15.16 6.96
N THR A 29 -7.92 -14.88 8.24
CA THR A 29 -8.83 -14.07 9.07
C THR A 29 -8.50 -12.58 9.02
N GLY A 30 -7.30 -12.21 8.59
CA GLY A 30 -6.84 -10.83 8.43
C GLY A 30 -5.69 -10.77 7.42
N VAL A 31 -5.57 -9.64 6.74
CA VAL A 31 -4.53 -9.42 5.72
C VAL A 31 -3.76 -8.16 6.05
N PHE A 32 -2.43 -8.23 6.00
CA PHE A 32 -1.53 -7.09 6.11
C PHE A 32 -0.89 -6.83 4.76
N HIS A 33 -1.34 -5.79 4.06
CA HIS A 33 -0.74 -5.37 2.81
C HIS A 33 0.39 -4.39 3.10
N VAL A 34 1.62 -4.89 3.02
CA VAL A 34 2.87 -4.14 3.28
C VAL A 34 3.69 -3.91 2.00
N ALA A 35 3.57 -4.84 1.03
CA ALA A 35 4.33 -4.79 -0.21
C ALA A 35 4.00 -3.54 -1.05
N THR A 36 4.99 -2.97 -1.71
CA THR A 36 4.85 -1.86 -2.65
C THR A 36 6.05 -1.85 -3.59
N PRO A 37 5.91 -1.44 -4.86
CA PRO A 37 7.06 -1.14 -5.71
C PRO A 37 7.91 -0.02 -5.08
N MET A 38 9.21 -0.23 -5.00
CA MET A 38 10.18 0.68 -4.35
C MET A 38 11.33 1.04 -5.29
N ASP A 39 11.01 1.37 -6.55
CA ASP A 39 11.98 1.94 -7.49
C ASP A 39 11.79 3.45 -7.59
N PHE A 40 12.76 4.21 -7.09
CA PHE A 40 12.74 5.67 -7.12
C PHE A 40 13.44 6.27 -8.35
N GLU A 41 14.04 5.42 -9.19
CA GLU A 41 14.78 5.83 -10.39
C GLU A 41 14.16 5.27 -11.68
N SER A 42 12.95 4.70 -11.59
CA SER A 42 12.18 4.19 -12.71
C SER A 42 12.09 5.23 -13.85
N LYS A 43 12.30 4.75 -15.07
CA LYS A 43 12.18 5.57 -16.29
C LYS A 43 10.74 5.63 -16.82
N ASP A 44 9.88 4.73 -16.34
CA ASP A 44 8.45 4.73 -16.62
C ASP A 44 7.62 4.63 -15.32
N PRO A 45 7.64 5.68 -14.47
CA PRO A 45 7.01 5.60 -13.15
C PRO A 45 5.51 5.34 -13.17
N GLU A 46 4.81 5.71 -14.25
CA GLU A 46 3.38 5.46 -14.38
C GLU A 46 3.08 3.95 -14.47
N ASN A 47 3.83 3.23 -15.31
CA ASN A 47 3.57 1.80 -15.55
C ASN A 47 4.33 0.88 -14.59
N GLU A 48 5.49 1.29 -14.09
CA GLU A 48 6.35 0.45 -13.25
C GLU A 48 6.10 0.66 -11.74
N VAL A 49 5.57 1.82 -11.33
CA VAL A 49 5.38 2.15 -9.90
C VAL A 49 3.92 2.49 -9.59
N ILE A 50 3.37 3.52 -10.22
CA ILE A 50 2.06 4.08 -9.85
C ILE A 50 0.93 3.09 -10.14
N LYS A 51 0.83 2.61 -11.38
CA LYS A 51 -0.24 1.69 -11.79
C LYS A 51 -0.20 0.35 -11.05
N PRO A 52 0.95 -0.34 -10.86
CA PRO A 52 1.01 -1.57 -10.07
C PRO A 52 0.64 -1.35 -8.60
N THR A 53 1.00 -0.21 -8.00
CA THR A 53 0.62 0.09 -6.61
C THR A 53 -0.90 0.21 -6.46
N ILE A 54 -1.55 0.95 -7.37
CA ILE A 54 -3.01 1.13 -7.35
C ILE A 54 -3.74 -0.18 -7.67
N ASN A 55 -3.33 -0.86 -8.74
CA ASN A 55 -3.98 -2.09 -9.15
C ASN A 55 -3.78 -3.21 -8.13
N GLY A 56 -2.58 -3.32 -7.55
CA GLY A 56 -2.25 -4.32 -6.55
C GLY A 56 -3.07 -4.19 -5.27
N VAL A 57 -3.26 -2.97 -4.74
CA VAL A 57 -4.13 -2.81 -3.55
C VAL A 57 -5.58 -3.15 -3.86
N LEU A 58 -6.08 -2.76 -5.04
CA LEU A 58 -7.44 -3.11 -5.47
C LEU A 58 -7.61 -4.61 -5.67
N ASP A 59 -6.61 -5.29 -6.23
CA ASP A 59 -6.63 -6.73 -6.43
C ASP A 59 -6.63 -7.49 -5.09
N ILE A 60 -5.80 -7.08 -4.13
CA ILE A 60 -5.79 -7.65 -2.79
C ILE A 60 -7.14 -7.43 -2.06
N LEU A 61 -7.77 -6.27 -2.23
CA LEU A 61 -9.11 -6.02 -1.69
C LEU A 61 -10.17 -6.92 -2.35
N LYS A 62 -10.10 -7.14 -3.67
CA LYS A 62 -10.96 -8.12 -4.37
C LYS A 62 -10.72 -9.53 -3.84
N ALA A 63 -9.47 -9.93 -3.62
CA ALA A 63 -9.12 -11.23 -3.07
C ALA A 63 -9.72 -11.43 -1.66
N CYS A 64 -9.68 -10.40 -0.81
CA CYS A 64 -10.32 -10.43 0.50
C CYS A 64 -11.84 -10.64 0.41
N LEU A 65 -12.51 -9.96 -0.53
CA LEU A 65 -13.94 -10.15 -0.79
C LEU A 65 -14.26 -11.58 -1.27
N LYS A 66 -13.46 -12.11 -2.20
CA LYS A 66 -13.61 -13.49 -2.69
C LYS A 66 -13.45 -14.51 -1.56
N ALA A 67 -12.48 -14.29 -0.66
CA ALA A 67 -12.13 -15.22 0.41
C ALA A 67 -13.22 -15.37 1.48
N LYS A 68 -14.04 -14.33 1.70
CA LYS A 68 -15.16 -14.26 2.69
C LYS A 68 -14.80 -14.58 4.15
N THR A 69 -13.52 -14.83 4.43
CA THR A 69 -12.97 -15.24 5.72
C THR A 69 -12.19 -14.11 6.38
N VAL A 70 -11.74 -13.13 5.59
CA VAL A 70 -11.00 -11.96 6.05
C VAL A 70 -11.93 -11.01 6.76
N ARG A 71 -11.68 -10.77 8.06
CA ARG A 71 -12.48 -9.85 8.88
C ARG A 71 -12.00 -8.40 8.81
N ARG A 72 -10.73 -8.18 8.48
CA ARG A 72 -10.08 -6.86 8.39
C ARG A 72 -8.85 -6.91 7.50
N LEU A 73 -8.71 -5.92 6.63
CA LEU A 73 -7.47 -5.65 5.92
C LEU A 73 -6.77 -4.42 6.51
N VAL A 74 -5.47 -4.53 6.76
CA VAL A 74 -4.61 -3.44 7.21
C VAL A 74 -3.62 -3.11 6.09
N PHE A 75 -3.67 -1.89 5.59
CA PHE A 75 -2.74 -1.38 4.58
C PHE A 75 -1.68 -0.49 5.20
N THR A 76 -0.42 -0.78 4.90
CA THR A 76 0.69 0.12 5.28
C THR A 76 0.74 1.23 4.24
N SER A 77 0.22 2.41 4.59
CA SER A 77 0.34 3.62 3.78
C SER A 77 1.69 4.30 4.03
N SER A 78 1.77 5.63 3.93
CA SER A 78 3.00 6.40 4.07
C SER A 78 2.70 7.84 4.48
N ALA A 79 3.55 8.47 5.29
CA ALA A 79 3.47 9.92 5.53
C ALA A 79 3.51 10.75 4.23
N GLY A 80 4.09 10.19 3.15
CA GLY A 80 4.03 10.77 1.81
C GLY A 80 2.62 10.91 1.23
N THR A 81 1.58 10.34 1.84
CA THR A 81 0.17 10.57 1.48
C THR A 81 -0.47 11.74 2.22
N VAL A 82 0.23 12.32 3.21
CA VAL A 82 -0.32 13.30 4.15
C VAL A 82 0.28 14.69 3.97
N ASN A 83 1.61 14.80 3.85
CA ASN A 83 2.32 16.08 4.01
C ASN A 83 3.10 16.58 2.79
N ILE A 84 2.88 16.04 1.59
CA ILE A 84 3.58 16.52 0.40
C ILE A 84 2.78 17.66 -0.24
N GLU A 85 3.12 18.89 0.13
CA GLU A 85 2.51 20.13 -0.36
C GLU A 85 3.56 21.26 -0.36
N GLU A 86 3.34 22.30 -1.17
CA GLU A 86 4.29 23.42 -1.35
C GLU A 86 4.58 24.15 -0.04
N HIS A 87 3.53 24.36 0.77
CA HIS A 87 3.62 25.09 2.03
C HIS A 87 3.34 24.15 3.20
N GLN A 88 4.40 23.79 3.94
CA GLN A 88 4.28 22.88 5.07
C GLN A 88 3.48 23.50 6.23
N LYS A 89 2.66 22.68 6.87
CA LYS A 89 1.93 23.02 8.10
C LYS A 89 2.80 22.77 9.32
N SER A 90 2.44 23.40 10.43
CA SER A 90 3.11 23.15 11.73
C SER A 90 2.79 21.77 12.30
N PHE A 91 1.62 21.23 11.98
CA PHE A 91 1.15 19.91 12.44
C PHE A 91 0.34 19.25 11.33
N TYR A 92 0.37 17.93 11.29
CA TYR A 92 -0.39 17.10 10.36
C TYR A 92 -1.20 16.06 11.14
N ASP A 93 -2.41 15.79 10.67
CA ASP A 93 -3.30 14.74 11.20
C ASP A 93 -3.92 13.92 10.05
N GLU A 94 -4.77 12.95 10.38
CA GLU A 94 -5.41 12.03 9.43
C GLU A 94 -6.41 12.72 8.49
N THR A 95 -6.70 14.01 8.67
CA THR A 95 -7.56 14.78 7.75
C THR A 95 -6.78 15.36 6.57
N ASN A 96 -5.44 15.34 6.63
CA ASN A 96 -4.59 15.89 5.59
C ASN A 96 -4.27 14.87 4.49
N TRP A 97 -4.13 15.37 3.27
CA TRP A 97 -3.72 14.62 2.10
C TRP A 97 -2.68 15.42 1.32
N SER A 98 -1.71 14.71 0.75
CA SER A 98 -0.70 15.24 -0.15
C SER A 98 -1.32 15.78 -1.44
N ASP A 99 -0.74 16.86 -1.95
CA ASP A 99 -1.06 17.43 -3.25
C ASP A 99 -0.33 16.66 -4.36
N VAL A 100 -1.11 15.84 -5.09
CA VAL A 100 -0.61 15.02 -6.19
C VAL A 100 -0.14 15.88 -7.37
N GLU A 101 -0.77 17.02 -7.64
CA GLU A 101 -0.37 17.91 -8.73
C GLU A 101 0.97 18.58 -8.41
N PHE A 102 1.14 19.02 -7.16
CA PHE A 102 2.41 19.52 -6.65
C PHE A 102 3.51 18.45 -6.74
N CYS A 103 3.25 17.21 -6.30
CA CYS A 103 4.22 16.11 -6.44
C CYS A 103 4.69 15.91 -7.89
N ARG A 104 3.74 15.89 -8.83
CA ARG A 104 4.00 15.63 -10.26
C ARG A 104 4.70 16.78 -10.97
N SER A 105 4.48 18.02 -10.51
CA SER A 105 5.13 19.20 -11.06
C SER A 105 6.58 19.33 -10.58
N VAL A 106 6.83 19.26 -9.27
CA VAL A 106 8.15 19.46 -8.68
C VAL A 106 9.07 18.25 -8.86
N LYS A 107 8.52 17.03 -8.83
CA LYS A 107 9.28 15.77 -8.97
C LYS A 107 10.47 15.67 -8.01
N MET A 108 10.25 15.97 -6.73
CA MET A 108 11.27 15.77 -5.69
C MET A 108 11.70 14.28 -5.57
N THR A 109 12.80 14.01 -4.87
CA THR A 109 13.22 12.64 -4.59
C THR A 109 12.07 11.84 -3.97
N GLY A 110 11.72 10.70 -4.58
CA GLY A 110 10.60 9.86 -4.12
C GLY A 110 9.21 10.27 -4.63
N TRP A 111 9.08 11.29 -5.49
CA TRP A 111 7.78 11.78 -5.97
C TRP A 111 6.85 10.68 -6.53
N MET A 112 7.37 9.75 -7.33
CA MET A 112 6.54 8.67 -7.90
C MET A 112 5.98 7.73 -6.84
N TYR A 113 6.73 7.52 -5.75
CA TYR A 113 6.26 6.74 -4.60
C TYR A 113 5.20 7.51 -3.80
N PHE A 114 5.38 8.82 -3.59
CA PHE A 114 4.36 9.64 -2.91
C PHE A 114 3.05 9.65 -3.70
N VAL A 115 3.13 9.85 -5.02
CA VAL A 115 1.97 9.79 -5.91
C VAL A 115 1.33 8.40 -5.88
N SER A 116 2.13 7.33 -5.99
CA SER A 116 1.59 5.96 -6.03
C SER A 116 0.86 5.59 -4.74
N LYS A 117 1.46 5.87 -3.57
CA LYS A 117 0.86 5.58 -2.27
C LYS A 117 -0.41 6.40 -2.04
N THR A 118 -0.40 7.69 -2.42
CA THR A 118 -1.56 8.58 -2.26
C THR A 118 -2.74 8.08 -3.08
N LEU A 119 -2.53 7.83 -4.38
CA LEU A 119 -3.59 7.37 -5.27
C LEU A 119 -4.08 5.96 -4.91
N ALA A 120 -3.18 5.06 -4.48
CA ALA A 120 -3.54 3.73 -4.04
C ALA A 120 -4.40 3.77 -2.76
N GLU A 121 -4.05 4.60 -1.78
CA GLU A 121 -4.83 4.73 -0.55
C GLU A 121 -6.23 5.31 -0.82
N GLN A 122 -6.33 6.35 -1.65
CA GLN A 122 -7.61 6.93 -2.04
C GLN A 122 -8.51 5.93 -2.79
N ALA A 123 -7.93 5.17 -3.73
CA ALA A 123 -8.64 4.12 -4.45
C ALA A 123 -9.10 2.99 -3.51
N ALA A 124 -8.24 2.59 -2.57
CA ALA A 124 -8.54 1.57 -1.58
C ALA A 124 -9.70 1.99 -0.66
N TRP A 125 -9.69 3.22 -0.14
CA TRP A 125 -10.79 3.75 0.67
C TRP A 125 -12.11 3.79 -0.10
N LYS A 126 -12.09 4.22 -1.36
CA LYS A 126 -13.28 4.21 -2.22
C LYS A 126 -13.83 2.79 -2.38
N PHE A 127 -12.97 1.85 -2.77
CA PHE A 127 -13.36 0.46 -2.98
C PHE A 127 -13.87 -0.21 -1.70
N ALA A 128 -13.19 0.02 -0.57
CA ALA A 128 -13.59 -0.53 0.72
C ALA A 128 -14.97 -0.03 1.15
N LYS A 129 -15.25 1.28 0.96
CA LYS A 129 -16.56 1.86 1.26
C LYS A 129 -17.66 1.29 0.37
N GLU A 130 -17.42 1.15 -0.93
CA GLU A 130 -18.39 0.60 -1.89
C GLU A 130 -18.73 -0.88 -1.61
N ASN A 131 -17.79 -1.63 -1.03
CA ASN A 131 -17.94 -3.07 -0.81
C ASN A 131 -18.08 -3.47 0.67
N ASN A 132 -18.25 -2.50 1.58
CA ASN A 132 -18.36 -2.71 3.03
C ASN A 132 -17.22 -3.56 3.64
N ILE A 133 -15.99 -3.27 3.24
CA ILE A 133 -14.79 -3.93 3.77
C ILE A 133 -14.33 -3.19 5.03
N ASP A 134 -14.08 -3.93 6.13
CA ASP A 134 -13.35 -3.39 7.27
C ASP A 134 -11.88 -3.19 6.87
N PHE A 135 -11.56 -1.94 6.53
CA PHE A 135 -10.30 -1.52 5.98
C PHE A 135 -9.68 -0.45 6.87
N ILE A 136 -8.41 -0.64 7.24
CA ILE A 136 -7.63 0.28 8.05
C ILE A 136 -6.34 0.60 7.32
N THR A 137 -5.91 1.86 7.40
CA THR A 137 -4.58 2.28 6.96
C THR A 137 -3.73 2.68 8.16
N ILE A 138 -2.43 2.40 8.08
CA ILE A 138 -1.43 2.88 9.04
C ILE A 138 -0.48 3.76 8.26
N ILE A 139 -0.21 4.95 8.77
CA ILE A 139 0.59 5.98 8.10
C ILE A 139 1.93 6.13 8.86
N PRO A 140 2.95 5.32 8.54
CA PRO A 140 4.27 5.50 9.12
C PRO A 140 4.99 6.70 8.50
N THR A 141 5.81 7.37 9.31
CA THR A 141 6.82 8.33 8.85
C THR A 141 8.08 7.58 8.38
N LEU A 142 9.28 8.16 8.56
CA LEU A 142 10.52 7.43 8.40
C LEU A 142 10.65 6.35 9.49
N VAL A 143 10.67 5.08 9.09
CA VAL A 143 10.80 3.94 9.99
C VAL A 143 12.29 3.69 10.26
N ILE A 144 12.69 3.71 11.54
CA ILE A 144 14.08 3.53 11.97
C ILE A 144 14.14 2.47 13.07
N GLY A 145 15.11 1.57 13.00
CA GLY A 145 15.35 0.55 14.03
C GLY A 145 16.24 -0.60 13.54
N PRO A 146 16.54 -1.57 14.41
CA PRO A 146 17.18 -2.81 13.99
C PRO A 146 16.26 -3.60 13.04
N PHE A 147 16.86 -4.37 12.14
CA PHE A 147 16.13 -5.15 11.14
C PHE A 147 16.72 -6.57 11.01
N LEU A 148 15.88 -7.50 10.60
CA LEU A 148 16.29 -8.87 10.29
C LEU A 148 16.75 -8.90 8.83
N MET A 149 18.03 -9.13 8.57
CA MET A 149 18.52 -9.53 7.25
C MET A 149 18.71 -11.05 7.19
N PRO A 150 18.69 -11.65 5.99
CA PRO A 150 19.43 -12.88 5.73
C PRO A 150 20.89 -12.76 6.15
#